data_AF-A0A1I8B9Q1-F1
#
_entry.id   AF-A0A1I8B9Q1-F1
#
_cell.length_a   1.000
_cell.length_b   1.000
_cell.length_c   1.000
_cell.angle_alpha   90.00
_cell.angle_beta   90.00
_cell.angle_gamma   90.00
#
_symmetry.space_group_name_H-M   'P 1'
#
loop_
_entity.id
_entity.type
_entity.pdbx_description
1 polymer ?
#
loop_
_entity_poly.entity_id
_entity_poly.type
_entity_poly.pdbx_seq_one_letter_code
_entity_poly.pdbx_strand_id
1 'polypeptide(L)'
;MQIQQQKHQQITNSYKNKCKPFVGCSFSFCTNFVKFSNGKISNYIFNNNKIKRVLSTRSEPPKCPAISLFPPLSENKNYIPLSGKQLCEELKQLISNTELAIIRLEQLNTQKNLLKEIDNTLEDIGNNKNKKLENEVLMFDNNENYVLVKQFVLQVKELFELAKRIETVIPSFFEELCCDCPQVDEEISSEQLLSKNFTKLLEATIRFDSLKIATPILQNAFSLFSDQIALFLSRPSPLFTALVNSAGHFIARQRSRELASSHLTEALIVIYNVLKKMLSRLCQKQQKDISNTDYHREFLIRSMMSILLLSDHIDRSCGGIFIPSRSPFDIADFIDIVKIKSSTEEAKKTLATLRFMSRHFSDKEIPIYIRKMFEIN
;
A
#
# COMPACT_ATOMS: atom_id res chain seq x y z
N MET A 1 19.80 -42.81 -1.49
CA MET A 1 18.39 -42.36 -1.33
C MET A 1 17.94 -42.24 0.13
N GLN A 2 18.29 -43.14 1.05
CA GLN A 2 17.85 -43.04 2.47
C GLN A 2 18.45 -41.86 3.27
N ILE A 3 19.64 -41.36 2.91
CA ILE A 3 20.28 -40.20 3.58
C ILE A 3 19.62 -38.85 3.20
N GLN A 4 19.02 -38.75 2.00
CA GLN A 4 18.29 -37.54 1.60
C GLN A 4 16.89 -37.46 2.23
N GLN A 5 16.23 -38.60 2.47
CA GLN A 5 14.96 -38.64 3.20
C GLN A 5 15.11 -38.30 4.69
N GLN A 6 16.21 -38.71 5.33
CA GLN A 6 16.51 -38.32 6.72
C GLN A 6 16.83 -36.81 6.85
N LYS A 7 17.53 -36.21 5.88
CA LYS A 7 17.75 -34.74 5.86
C LYS A 7 16.46 -33.96 5.61
N HIS A 8 15.57 -34.43 4.74
CA HIS A 8 14.27 -33.79 4.54
C HIS A 8 13.38 -33.87 5.79
N GLN A 9 13.34 -35.01 6.49
CA GLN A 9 12.60 -35.16 7.75
C GLN A 9 13.15 -34.28 8.87
N GLN A 10 14.48 -34.14 9.00
CA GLN A 10 15.10 -33.22 9.98
C GLN A 10 14.81 -31.75 9.68
N ILE A 11 14.74 -31.36 8.41
CA ILE A 11 14.37 -29.99 8.01
C ILE A 11 12.88 -29.73 8.33
N THR A 12 11.95 -30.61 7.95
CA THR A 12 10.53 -30.45 8.29
C THR A 12 10.22 -30.46 9.79
N ASN A 13 10.97 -31.21 10.59
CA ASN A 13 10.80 -31.22 12.04
C ASN A 13 11.39 -29.96 12.72
N SER A 14 12.39 -29.31 12.11
CA SER A 14 12.91 -28.00 12.55
C SER A 14 11.91 -26.87 12.28
N TYR A 15 11.17 -26.92 11.15
CA TYR A 15 10.13 -25.94 10.84
C TYR A 15 8.87 -26.09 11.71
N LYS A 16 8.43 -27.32 12.03
CA LYS A 16 7.29 -27.53 12.94
C LYS A 16 7.53 -27.04 14.38
N ASN A 17 8.78 -27.01 14.84
CA ASN A 17 9.13 -26.54 16.18
C ASN A 17 9.50 -25.05 16.27
N LYS A 18 9.66 -24.35 15.12
CA LYS A 18 9.91 -22.90 15.08
C LYS A 18 8.65 -22.06 14.88
N CYS A 19 7.54 -22.65 14.44
CA CYS A 19 6.22 -22.02 14.42
C CYS A 19 5.45 -22.25 15.73
N LYS A 20 6.09 -22.01 16.87
CA LYS A 20 5.32 -21.61 18.07
C LYS A 20 5.12 -20.10 17.97
N PRO A 21 3.93 -19.55 18.25
CA PRO A 21 3.79 -18.10 18.35
C PRO A 21 4.82 -17.61 19.36
N PHE A 22 5.60 -16.61 18.99
CA PHE A 22 6.53 -15.94 19.90
C PHE A 22 5.67 -15.19 20.94
N VAL A 23 5.16 -15.94 21.92
CA VAL A 23 4.51 -15.42 23.12
C VAL A 23 5.64 -14.96 24.03
N GLY A 24 6.16 -13.75 23.81
CA GLY A 24 7.28 -13.26 24.60
C GLY A 24 7.78 -11.85 24.31
N CYS A 25 7.62 -11.34 23.09
CA CYS A 25 7.82 -9.90 22.84
C CYS A 25 6.50 -9.17 23.02
N SER A 26 6.32 -8.55 24.17
CA SER A 26 5.30 -7.50 24.33
C SER A 26 5.65 -6.34 23.42
N PHE A 27 5.21 -6.39 22.16
CA PHE A 27 5.23 -5.26 21.25
C PHE A 27 4.50 -4.09 21.92
N SER A 28 5.24 -3.02 22.22
CA SER A 28 4.67 -1.78 22.79
C SER A 28 3.56 -1.24 21.87
N PHE A 29 3.72 -1.45 20.55
CA PHE A 29 2.77 -1.17 19.48
C PHE A 29 1.39 -1.83 19.71
N CYS A 30 1.36 -3.11 20.09
CA CYS A 30 0.12 -3.88 20.32
C CYS A 30 -0.66 -3.40 21.55
N THR A 31 0.03 -3.08 22.65
CA THR A 31 -0.62 -2.61 23.89
C THR A 31 -1.26 -1.22 23.74
N ASN A 32 -0.69 -0.37 22.88
CA ASN A 32 -1.13 1.01 22.71
C ASN A 32 -2.25 1.15 21.66
N PHE A 33 -2.26 0.33 20.60
CA PHE A 33 -3.36 0.28 19.64
C PHE A 33 -4.66 -0.30 20.24
N VAL A 34 -4.58 -1.23 21.19
CA VAL A 34 -5.76 -1.83 21.85
C VAL A 34 -6.49 -0.84 22.76
N LYS A 35 -5.78 0.09 23.42
CA LYS A 35 -6.38 1.19 24.21
C LYS A 35 -7.30 2.08 23.36
N PHE A 36 -6.97 2.30 22.09
CA PHE A 36 -7.80 3.05 21.13
C PHE A 36 -9.15 2.38 20.89
N SER A 37 -9.21 1.05 20.98
CA SER A 37 -10.46 0.35 20.79
C SER A 37 -11.47 0.63 21.92
N ASN A 38 -11.04 0.91 23.15
CA ASN A 38 -11.99 1.12 24.26
C ASN A 38 -12.50 2.58 24.38
N GLY A 39 -12.03 3.50 23.54
CA GLY A 39 -12.51 4.89 23.47
C GLY A 39 -13.76 5.05 22.57
N LYS A 40 -14.69 5.94 22.96
CA LYS A 40 -15.88 6.29 22.16
C LYS A 40 -15.45 6.85 20.78
N ILE A 41 -15.55 6.02 19.75
CA ILE A 41 -15.25 6.33 18.34
C ILE A 41 -15.99 7.56 17.77
N SER A 42 -17.07 8.05 18.41
CA SER A 42 -17.83 9.19 17.88
C SER A 42 -17.03 10.51 17.85
N ASN A 43 -15.93 10.63 18.59
CA ASN A 43 -15.17 11.89 18.66
C ASN A 43 -13.84 11.88 17.89
N TYR A 44 -13.46 10.76 17.25
CA TYR A 44 -12.11 10.56 16.72
C TYR A 44 -12.03 10.36 15.21
N ILE A 45 -13.17 10.36 14.50
CA ILE A 45 -13.15 10.16 13.06
C ILE A 45 -12.56 11.40 12.35
N PHE A 46 -12.81 12.64 12.80
CA PHE A 46 -12.20 13.84 12.16
C PHE A 46 -12.12 15.08 13.08
N ASN A 47 -11.37 15.08 14.19
CA ASN A 47 -11.09 16.36 14.87
C ASN A 47 -9.76 16.40 15.65
N ASN A 48 -8.85 17.30 15.25
CA ASN A 48 -7.47 17.42 15.76
C ASN A 48 -7.35 18.08 17.15
N ASN A 49 -8.44 18.55 17.78
CA ASN A 49 -8.34 19.53 18.88
C ASN A 49 -8.57 19.00 20.31
N LYS A 50 -8.61 17.68 20.56
CA LYS A 50 -8.92 17.14 21.91
C LYS A 50 -7.93 16.13 22.50
N ILE A 51 -6.67 16.12 22.05
CA ILE A 51 -5.62 15.27 22.65
C ILE A 51 -4.98 15.93 23.90
N LYS A 52 -5.10 17.25 24.08
CA LYS A 52 -4.39 18.00 25.15
C LYS A 52 -4.87 17.80 26.60
N ARG A 53 -6.05 17.20 26.85
CA ARG A 53 -6.67 17.24 28.19
C ARG A 53 -6.46 16.01 29.08
N VAL A 54 -5.81 14.96 28.60
CA VAL A 54 -5.63 13.71 29.37
C VAL A 54 -4.20 13.54 29.92
N LEU A 55 -3.25 14.39 29.50
CA LEU A 55 -1.81 14.19 29.74
C LEU A 55 -1.25 14.88 31.00
N SER A 56 -2.05 15.51 31.87
CA SER A 56 -1.51 16.30 32.98
C SER A 56 -1.34 15.57 34.32
N THR A 57 -1.44 14.23 34.37
CA THR A 57 -1.31 13.50 35.66
C THR A 57 -0.55 12.19 35.50
N ARG A 58 0.77 12.25 35.30
CA ARG A 58 1.70 11.26 35.87
C ARG A 58 3.15 11.71 35.79
N SER A 59 3.84 11.46 36.89
CA SER A 59 5.23 11.76 37.21
C SER A 59 6.23 11.03 36.31
N GLU A 60 7.23 11.79 35.85
CA GLU A 60 8.55 11.49 35.27
C GLU A 60 8.83 10.11 34.61
N PRO A 61 9.30 10.09 33.34
CA PRO A 61 9.76 8.86 32.69
C PRO A 61 11.19 8.48 33.13
N PRO A 62 11.53 7.18 33.24
CA PRO A 62 12.88 6.74 33.56
C PRO A 62 13.82 6.96 32.37
N LYS A 63 15.04 7.43 32.64
CA LYS A 63 16.14 7.52 31.67
C LYS A 63 16.64 6.10 31.37
N CYS A 64 16.51 5.63 30.14
CA CYS A 64 17.18 4.41 29.66
C CYS A 64 18.13 4.72 28.49
N PRO A 65 19.27 4.01 28.40
CA PRO A 65 20.28 4.20 27.36
C PRO A 65 19.80 3.61 26.02
N ALA A 66 20.01 4.34 24.94
CA ALA A 66 19.68 3.93 23.57
C ALA A 66 20.53 2.72 23.13
N ILE A 67 19.96 1.52 23.19
CA ILE A 67 20.47 0.36 22.45
C ILE A 67 19.69 0.34 21.14
N SER A 68 20.26 0.90 20.08
CA SER A 68 19.70 0.73 18.73
C SER A 68 19.91 -0.73 18.32
N LEU A 69 18.81 -1.50 18.25
CA LEU A 69 18.83 -2.88 17.74
C LEU A 69 19.27 -2.94 16.25
N PHE A 70 19.28 -1.79 15.57
CA PHE A 70 19.90 -1.60 14.27
C PHE A 70 21.18 -0.75 14.43
N PRO A 71 22.39 -1.34 14.36
CA PRO A 71 23.59 -0.56 14.10
C PRO A 71 23.50 0.12 12.72
N PRO A 72 24.21 1.22 12.48
CA PRO A 72 24.06 2.03 11.28
C PRO A 72 24.23 1.19 10.00
N LEU A 73 23.40 1.55 9.01
CA LEU A 73 23.26 0.98 7.67
C LEU A 73 24.64 0.93 6.98
N SER A 74 24.87 -0.07 6.13
CA SER A 74 26.00 -0.04 5.18
C SER A 74 25.94 1.27 4.40
N GLU A 75 27.02 2.06 4.47
CA GLU A 75 27.12 3.44 3.98
C GLU A 75 26.63 3.60 2.54
N ASN A 76 25.37 4.00 2.39
CA ASN A 76 24.88 4.59 1.15
C ASN A 76 24.91 6.10 1.38
N LYS A 77 25.95 6.77 0.87
CA LYS A 77 26.33 8.17 1.18
C LYS A 77 25.26 9.25 0.88
N ASN A 78 24.12 8.86 0.30
CA ASN A 78 23.00 9.76 -0.04
C ASN A 78 21.73 9.53 0.80
N TYR A 79 21.77 8.71 1.86
CA TYR A 79 20.61 8.45 2.72
C TYR A 79 20.62 9.36 3.95
N ILE A 80 19.65 10.27 4.03
CA ILE A 80 19.43 11.11 5.21
C ILE A 80 18.13 10.60 5.87
N PRO A 81 18.19 10.00 7.07
CA PRO A 81 16.98 9.57 7.78
C PRO A 81 16.12 10.80 8.12
N LEU A 82 14.86 10.77 7.67
CA LEU A 82 13.89 11.83 7.94
C LEU A 82 13.34 11.66 9.36
N SER A 83 13.17 12.75 10.10
CA SER A 83 12.49 12.71 11.40
C SER A 83 11.01 12.32 11.26
N GLY A 84 10.41 11.72 12.29
CA GLY A 84 8.99 11.31 12.25
C GLY A 84 8.00 12.43 11.85
N LYS A 85 8.29 13.68 12.20
CA LYS A 85 7.50 14.85 11.76
C LYS A 85 7.68 15.15 10.26
N GLN A 86 8.92 15.09 9.75
CA GLN A 86 9.19 15.27 8.32
C GLN A 86 8.57 14.14 7.49
N LEU A 87 8.66 12.89 7.94
CA LEU A 87 7.99 11.75 7.32
C LEU A 87 6.48 11.94 7.25
N CYS A 88 5.86 12.46 8.31
CA CYS A 88 4.43 12.75 8.30
C CYS A 88 4.04 13.79 7.23
N GLU A 89 4.82 14.86 7.06
CA GLU A 89 4.55 15.88 6.04
C GLU A 89 4.82 15.35 4.62
N GLU A 90 5.89 14.59 4.42
CA GLU A 90 6.18 13.93 3.14
C GLU A 90 5.07 12.97 2.74
N LEU A 91 4.59 12.13 3.66
CA LEU A 91 3.46 11.23 3.40
C LEU A 91 2.17 12.00 3.08
N LYS A 92 1.90 13.12 3.76
CA LYS A 92 0.74 13.97 3.42
C LYS A 92 0.86 14.56 2.02
N GLN A 93 2.06 15.00 1.63
CA GLN A 93 2.30 15.53 0.29
C GLN A 93 2.13 14.44 -0.77
N LEU A 94 2.66 13.24 -0.53
CA LEU A 94 2.45 12.08 -1.41
C LEU A 94 0.97 11.73 -1.57
N ILE A 95 0.21 11.70 -0.47
CA ILE A 95 -1.24 11.49 -0.51
C ILE A 95 -1.91 12.57 -1.35
N SER A 96 -1.61 13.85 -1.09
CA SER A 96 -2.21 14.98 -1.83
C SER A 96 -1.93 14.91 -3.33
N ASN A 97 -0.70 14.56 -3.71
CA ASN A 97 -0.31 14.43 -5.12
C ASN A 97 -1.00 13.22 -5.78
N THR A 98 -1.14 12.11 -5.05
CA THR A 98 -1.84 10.91 -5.52
C THR A 98 -3.34 11.20 -5.70
N GLU A 99 -3.96 11.90 -4.77
CA GLU A 99 -5.37 12.32 -4.87
C GLU A 99 -5.60 13.26 -6.05
N LEU A 100 -4.71 14.23 -6.27
CA LEU A 100 -4.79 15.13 -7.42
C LEU A 100 -4.63 14.36 -8.75
N ALA A 101 -3.71 13.40 -8.80
CA ALA A 101 -3.53 12.50 -9.93
C ALA A 101 -4.81 11.69 -10.24
N ILE A 102 -5.46 11.18 -9.20
CA ILE A 102 -6.73 10.45 -9.34
C ILE A 102 -7.82 11.36 -9.90
N ILE A 103 -8.01 12.56 -9.33
CA ILE A 103 -9.02 13.52 -9.80
C ILE A 103 -8.80 13.86 -11.28
N ARG A 104 -7.56 14.12 -11.69
CA ARG A 104 -7.22 14.41 -13.09
C ARG A 104 -7.54 13.23 -14.01
N LEU A 105 -7.23 12.00 -13.58
CA LEU A 105 -7.51 10.80 -14.36
C LEU A 105 -9.02 10.50 -14.46
N GLU A 106 -9.77 10.72 -13.39
CA GLU A 106 -11.23 10.66 -13.39
C GLU A 106 -11.82 11.69 -14.37
N GLN A 107 -11.34 12.94 -14.33
CA GLN A 107 -11.75 13.99 -15.27
C GLN A 107 -11.47 13.59 -16.73
N LEU A 108 -10.27 13.08 -17.02
CA LEU A 108 -9.93 12.57 -18.35
C LEU A 108 -10.88 11.46 -18.81
N ASN A 109 -11.20 10.51 -17.93
CA ASN A 109 -12.13 9.41 -18.23
C ASN A 109 -13.57 9.88 -18.52
N THR A 110 -14.00 11.02 -17.97
CA THR A 110 -15.31 11.61 -18.33
C THR A 110 -15.31 12.22 -19.73
N GLN A 111 -14.16 12.66 -20.23
CA GLN A 111 -14.00 13.37 -21.49
C GLN A 111 -13.62 12.43 -22.65
N LYS A 112 -14.48 11.47 -22.96
CA LYS A 112 -14.20 10.42 -23.97
C LYS A 112 -13.86 10.95 -25.36
N ASN A 113 -14.39 12.09 -25.77
CA ASN A 113 -14.08 12.69 -27.08
C ASN A 113 -12.65 13.25 -27.12
N LEU A 114 -12.23 13.98 -26.08
CA LEU A 114 -10.86 14.47 -25.94
C LEU A 114 -9.85 13.32 -25.88
N LEU A 115 -10.22 12.23 -25.20
CA LEU A 115 -9.42 11.00 -25.18
C LEU A 115 -9.20 10.43 -26.59
N LYS A 116 -10.24 10.37 -27.43
CA LYS A 116 -10.09 9.92 -28.83
C LYS A 116 -9.23 10.86 -29.67
N GLU A 117 -9.37 12.17 -29.48
CA GLU A 117 -8.55 13.17 -30.17
C GLU A 117 -7.06 13.04 -29.80
N ILE A 118 -6.78 12.83 -28.51
CA ILE A 118 -5.43 12.54 -28.03
C ILE A 118 -4.91 11.23 -28.65
N ASP A 119 -5.68 10.15 -28.63
CA ASP A 119 -5.26 8.84 -29.15
C ASP A 119 -4.93 8.90 -30.65
N ASN A 120 -5.80 9.52 -31.45
CA ASN A 120 -5.58 9.71 -32.89
C ASN A 120 -4.30 10.53 -33.15
N THR A 121 -4.10 11.61 -32.38
CA THR A 121 -2.91 12.45 -32.52
C THR A 121 -1.63 11.71 -32.10
N LEU A 122 -1.71 10.85 -31.08
CA LEU A 122 -0.60 10.00 -30.66
C LEU A 122 -0.25 8.94 -31.70
N GLU A 123 -1.25 8.37 -32.37
CA GLU A 123 -1.06 7.41 -33.48
C GLU A 123 -0.36 8.08 -34.67
N ASP A 124 -0.79 9.30 -35.05
CA ASP A 124 -0.15 10.11 -36.09
C ASP A 124 1.33 10.41 -35.76
N ILE A 125 1.63 10.75 -34.51
CA ILE A 125 3.01 10.98 -34.04
C ILE A 125 3.82 9.67 -34.12
N GLY A 126 3.25 8.56 -33.65
CA GLY A 126 3.92 7.25 -33.66
C GLY A 126 4.27 6.75 -35.06
N ASN A 127 3.40 7.00 -36.03
CA ASN A 127 3.60 6.59 -37.43
C ASN A 127 4.73 7.38 -38.13
N ASN A 128 5.10 8.57 -37.65
CA ASN A 128 6.15 9.42 -38.23
C ASN A 128 7.61 9.02 -37.86
N LYS A 129 7.79 7.88 -37.18
CA LYS A 129 9.05 7.14 -36.86
C LYS A 129 9.96 7.68 -35.72
N ASN A 130 10.31 6.75 -34.82
CA ASN A 130 11.48 6.66 -33.92
C ASN A 130 11.78 7.83 -32.97
N LYS A 131 10.79 8.65 -32.62
CA LYS A 131 11.02 9.79 -31.73
C LYS A 131 10.15 9.71 -30.48
N LYS A 132 10.82 9.91 -29.34
CA LYS A 132 10.17 9.98 -28.03
C LYS A 132 9.49 11.35 -27.90
N LEU A 133 8.24 11.38 -27.43
CA LEU A 133 7.40 12.58 -27.21
C LEU A 133 8.11 13.67 -26.41
N GLU A 134 9.08 13.30 -25.57
CA GLU A 134 9.86 14.22 -24.75
C GLU A 134 10.59 15.31 -25.56
N ASN A 135 10.89 15.05 -26.84
CA ASN A 135 11.69 15.95 -27.68
C ASN A 135 10.88 16.73 -28.74
N GLU A 136 9.68 16.27 -29.14
CA GLU A 136 8.92 16.89 -30.25
C GLU A 136 7.69 17.69 -29.82
N VAL A 137 6.99 17.30 -28.74
CA VAL A 137 5.75 17.98 -28.31
C VAL A 137 6.02 19.39 -27.77
N LEU A 138 7.28 19.68 -27.41
CA LEU A 138 7.72 21.02 -27.02
C LEU A 138 7.93 21.97 -28.22
N MET A 139 7.93 21.47 -29.46
CA MET A 139 8.33 22.25 -30.65
C MET A 139 7.16 22.72 -31.52
N PHE A 140 5.91 22.36 -31.21
CA PHE A 140 4.72 22.75 -31.98
C PHE A 140 3.68 23.43 -31.09
N ASP A 141 3.68 24.77 -31.07
CA ASP A 141 2.80 25.56 -30.17
C ASP A 141 1.47 26.02 -30.82
N ASN A 142 1.23 25.80 -32.12
CA ASN A 142 0.12 26.44 -32.84
C ASN A 142 -1.07 25.54 -33.21
N ASN A 143 -1.09 24.25 -32.82
CA ASN A 143 -2.20 23.34 -33.13
C ASN A 143 -2.84 22.84 -31.83
N GLU A 144 -4.15 23.07 -31.67
CA GLU A 144 -4.93 22.75 -30.47
C GLU A 144 -4.78 21.28 -30.04
N ASN A 145 -4.67 20.35 -30.99
CA ASN A 145 -4.47 18.93 -30.70
C ASN A 145 -3.12 18.66 -30.01
N TYR A 146 -2.06 19.39 -30.39
CA TYR A 146 -0.74 19.24 -29.77
C TYR A 146 -0.70 19.85 -28.37
N VAL A 147 -1.52 20.86 -28.08
CA VAL A 147 -1.67 21.41 -26.72
C VAL A 147 -2.27 20.36 -25.78
N LEU A 148 -3.30 19.62 -26.23
CA LEU A 148 -3.91 18.53 -25.46
C LEU A 148 -2.90 17.40 -25.20
N VAL A 149 -2.16 16.98 -26.23
CA VAL A 149 -1.09 15.97 -26.10
C VAL A 149 0.02 16.45 -25.15
N LYS A 150 0.41 17.73 -25.21
CA LYS A 150 1.40 18.33 -24.30
C LYS A 150 0.94 18.24 -22.85
N GLN A 151 -0.32 18.59 -22.57
CA GLN A 151 -0.89 18.48 -21.23
C GLN A 151 -0.92 17.03 -20.73
N PHE A 152 -1.32 16.09 -21.59
CA PHE A 152 -1.31 14.66 -21.28
C PHE A 152 0.10 14.15 -20.96
N VAL A 153 1.10 14.48 -21.79
CA VAL A 153 2.50 14.10 -21.58
C VAL A 153 3.05 14.64 -20.26
N LEU A 154 2.73 15.90 -19.91
CA LEU A 154 3.12 16.49 -18.63
C LEU A 154 2.51 15.74 -17.45
N GLN A 155 1.22 15.41 -17.53
CA GLN A 155 0.56 14.62 -16.48
C GLN A 155 1.21 13.25 -16.30
N VAL A 156 1.55 12.55 -17.39
CA VAL A 156 2.27 11.27 -17.32
C VAL A 156 3.63 11.41 -16.65
N LYS A 157 4.38 12.47 -16.96
CA LYS A 157 5.67 12.75 -16.30
C LYS A 157 5.52 13.01 -14.81
N GLU A 158 4.53 13.81 -14.40
CA GLU A 158 4.24 14.06 -12.98
C GLU A 158 3.88 12.78 -12.23
N LEU A 159 3.13 11.87 -12.86
CA LEU A 159 2.80 10.55 -12.30
C LEU A 159 4.04 9.67 -12.11
N PHE A 160 4.95 9.67 -13.08
CA PHE A 160 6.20 8.93 -13.00
C PHE A 160 7.09 9.47 -11.88
N GLU A 161 7.21 10.79 -11.74
CA GLU A 161 7.97 11.40 -10.64
C GLU A 161 7.32 11.16 -9.27
N LEU A 162 5.99 11.13 -9.19
CA LEU A 162 5.28 10.71 -7.99
C LEU A 162 5.66 9.28 -7.58
N ALA A 163 5.68 8.34 -8.54
CA ALA A 163 6.06 6.95 -8.28
C ALA A 163 7.48 6.82 -7.76
N LYS A 164 8.44 7.56 -8.35
CA LYS A 164 9.81 7.64 -7.84
C LYS A 164 9.87 8.18 -6.42
N ARG A 165 9.09 9.22 -6.10
CA ARG A 165 9.07 9.81 -4.76
C ARG A 165 8.47 8.86 -3.72
N ILE A 166 7.50 8.02 -4.11
CA ILE A 166 7.03 6.91 -3.28
C ILE A 166 8.19 5.93 -3.00
N GLU A 167 8.93 5.53 -4.04
CA GLU A 167 10.09 4.62 -3.91
C GLU A 167 11.21 5.15 -3.01
N THR A 168 11.35 6.48 -2.88
CA THR A 168 12.38 7.09 -2.03
C THR A 168 11.94 7.32 -0.58
N VAL A 169 10.69 7.74 -0.34
CA VAL A 169 10.19 8.11 1.00
C VAL A 169 9.79 6.88 1.82
N ILE A 170 9.17 5.89 1.19
CA ILE A 170 8.54 4.76 1.90
C ILE A 170 9.53 3.85 2.64
N PRO A 171 10.76 3.59 2.14
CA PRO A 171 11.74 2.83 2.91
C PRO A 171 12.05 3.46 4.28
N SER A 172 12.17 4.79 4.37
CA SER A 172 12.38 5.50 5.64
C SER A 172 11.17 5.39 6.57
N PHE A 173 9.95 5.39 6.03
CA PHE A 173 8.75 5.08 6.82
C PHE A 173 8.79 3.66 7.37
N PHE A 174 9.21 2.66 6.60
CA PHE A 174 9.32 1.28 7.10
C PHE A 174 10.40 1.11 8.15
N GLU A 175 11.51 1.86 8.04
CA GLU A 175 12.52 1.92 9.10
C GLU A 175 11.90 2.43 10.42
N GLU A 176 11.17 3.53 10.38
CA GLU A 176 10.50 4.09 11.56
C GLU A 176 9.43 3.12 12.11
N LEU A 177 8.61 2.52 11.24
CA LEU A 177 7.52 1.62 11.63
C LEU A 177 8.02 0.31 12.26
N CYS A 178 9.19 -0.18 11.84
CA CYS A 178 9.75 -1.46 12.29
C CYS A 178 10.81 -1.30 13.40
N CYS A 179 10.96 -0.10 14.00
CA CYS A 179 11.91 0.13 15.08
C CYS A 179 11.38 -0.38 16.44
N ASP A 180 12.15 -1.22 17.11
CA ASP A 180 11.84 -1.79 18.44
C ASP A 180 12.21 -0.85 19.61
N CYS A 181 11.83 0.42 19.57
CA CYS A 181 12.02 1.32 20.71
C CYS A 181 10.74 1.42 21.56
N PRO A 182 10.81 1.29 22.90
CA PRO A 182 9.68 1.59 23.77
C PRO A 182 9.36 3.09 23.66
N GLN A 183 8.23 3.40 23.03
CA GLN A 183 7.87 4.77 22.66
C GLN A 183 7.26 5.55 23.83
N VAL A 184 7.68 6.81 23.98
CA VAL A 184 7.09 7.79 24.92
C VAL A 184 5.70 8.23 24.39
N ASP A 185 4.79 8.68 25.26
CA ASP A 185 3.39 9.03 24.89
C ASP A 185 3.26 10.00 23.68
N GLU A 186 4.24 10.88 23.43
CA GLU A 186 4.27 11.75 22.24
C GLU A 186 4.63 11.00 20.95
N GLU A 187 5.52 10.01 21.02
CA GLU A 187 5.97 9.21 19.87
C GLU A 187 4.86 8.23 19.42
N ILE A 188 4.06 7.73 20.37
CA ILE A 188 2.85 6.93 20.09
C ILE A 188 1.88 7.69 19.17
N SER A 189 1.76 9.02 19.35
CA SER A 189 0.89 9.85 18.49
C SER A 189 1.46 10.00 17.08
N SER A 190 2.80 10.00 16.91
CA SER A 190 3.43 9.99 15.59
C SER A 190 3.29 8.66 14.87
N GLU A 191 3.50 7.52 15.53
CA GLU A 191 3.29 6.19 14.92
C GLU A 191 1.84 6.00 14.42
N GLN A 192 0.86 6.51 15.17
CA GLN A 192 -0.55 6.50 14.78
C GLN A 192 -0.80 7.34 13.52
N LEU A 193 -0.21 8.54 13.46
CA LEU A 193 -0.36 9.43 12.30
C LEU A 193 0.34 8.85 11.07
N LEU A 194 1.52 8.27 11.25
CA LEU A 194 2.29 7.59 10.21
C LEU A 194 1.51 6.39 9.66
N SER A 195 1.01 5.51 10.52
CA SER A 195 0.19 4.34 10.12
C SER A 195 -1.09 4.75 9.37
N LYS A 196 -1.75 5.82 9.83
CA LYS A 196 -2.94 6.38 9.17
C LYS A 196 -2.61 6.93 7.78
N ASN A 197 -1.54 7.71 7.65
CA ASN A 197 -1.14 8.28 6.37
C ASN A 197 -0.67 7.19 5.40
N PHE A 198 0.07 6.20 5.89
CA PHE A 198 0.46 5.05 5.10
C PHE A 198 -0.76 4.27 4.57
N THR A 199 -1.75 4.02 5.42
CA THR A 199 -3.01 3.36 5.00
C THR A 199 -3.73 4.15 3.91
N LYS A 200 -3.80 5.48 4.03
CA LYS A 200 -4.36 6.35 3.00
C LYS A 200 -3.59 6.29 1.69
N LEU A 201 -2.27 6.31 1.76
CA LEU A 201 -1.42 6.21 0.59
C LEU A 201 -1.62 4.86 -0.11
N LEU A 202 -1.61 3.75 0.64
CA LEU A 202 -1.89 2.42 0.12
C LEU A 202 -3.24 2.36 -0.61
N GLU A 203 -4.30 2.83 0.02
CA GLU A 203 -5.64 2.85 -0.58
C GLU A 203 -5.67 3.71 -1.86
N ALA A 204 -5.07 4.90 -1.82
CA ALA A 204 -5.01 5.81 -2.97
C ALA A 204 -4.23 5.21 -4.15
N THR A 205 -3.11 4.52 -3.91
CA THR A 205 -2.33 3.87 -4.99
C THR A 205 -3.15 2.79 -5.71
N ILE A 206 -3.88 1.95 -4.97
CA ILE A 206 -4.75 0.94 -5.56
C ILE A 206 -5.89 1.57 -6.36
N ARG A 207 -6.49 2.65 -5.85
CA ARG A 207 -7.54 3.37 -6.56
C ARG A 207 -7.03 3.98 -7.87
N PHE A 208 -5.87 4.63 -7.83
CA PHE A 208 -5.21 5.14 -9.02
C PHE A 208 -4.95 4.05 -10.05
N ASP A 209 -4.36 2.93 -9.63
CA ASP A 209 -4.02 1.84 -10.54
C ASP A 209 -5.28 1.19 -11.16
N SER A 210 -6.37 1.09 -10.39
CA SER A 210 -7.67 0.64 -10.90
C SER A 210 -8.22 1.57 -11.99
N LEU A 211 -8.07 2.89 -11.81
CA LEU A 211 -8.46 3.88 -12.82
C LEU A 211 -7.55 3.82 -14.06
N LYS A 212 -6.25 3.63 -13.87
CA LYS A 212 -5.29 3.49 -14.98
C LYS A 212 -5.62 2.28 -15.86
N ILE A 213 -6.03 1.16 -15.26
CA ILE A 213 -6.50 -0.03 -16.00
C ILE A 213 -7.73 0.32 -16.84
N ALA A 214 -8.63 1.15 -16.32
CA ALA A 214 -9.82 1.62 -17.02
C ALA A 214 -9.56 2.72 -18.08
N THR A 215 -8.31 3.18 -18.25
CA THR A 215 -7.91 4.22 -19.22
C THR A 215 -6.93 3.66 -20.27
N PRO A 216 -7.42 3.09 -21.39
CA PRO A 216 -6.58 2.44 -22.41
C PRO A 216 -5.51 3.34 -23.03
N ILE A 217 -5.78 4.64 -23.18
CA ILE A 217 -4.84 5.58 -23.81
C ILE A 217 -3.51 5.69 -23.06
N LEU A 218 -3.53 5.61 -21.71
CA LEU A 218 -2.31 5.54 -20.91
C LEU A 218 -1.48 4.29 -21.20
N GLN A 219 -2.14 3.20 -21.61
CA GLN A 219 -1.49 1.94 -21.96
C GLN A 219 -0.99 1.94 -23.39
N ASN A 220 -1.65 2.64 -24.31
CA ASN A 220 -1.26 2.72 -25.72
C ASN A 220 -0.09 3.69 -25.93
N ALA A 221 -0.03 4.76 -25.16
CA ALA A 221 0.94 5.83 -25.33
C ALA A 221 2.38 5.45 -24.92
N PHE A 222 2.60 4.30 -24.27
CA PHE A 222 3.89 3.93 -23.66
C PHE A 222 5.07 3.91 -24.65
N SER A 223 4.84 3.46 -25.89
CA SER A 223 5.86 3.35 -26.94
C SER A 223 6.45 4.70 -27.34
N LEU A 224 5.76 5.78 -27.01
CA LEU A 224 6.10 7.14 -27.34
C LEU A 224 6.88 7.86 -26.23
N PHE A 225 7.08 7.25 -25.06
CA PHE A 225 7.84 7.82 -23.96
C PHE A 225 9.26 7.26 -23.85
N SER A 226 10.10 7.85 -22.99
CA SER A 226 11.40 7.27 -22.62
C SER A 226 11.25 5.88 -22.00
N ASP A 227 12.30 5.05 -22.09
CA ASP A 227 12.23 3.63 -21.72
C ASP A 227 11.79 3.42 -20.25
N GLN A 228 12.14 4.36 -19.37
CA GLN A 228 11.75 4.30 -17.96
C GLN A 228 10.26 4.62 -17.76
N ILE A 229 9.72 5.64 -18.43
CA ILE A 229 8.30 5.98 -18.38
C ILE A 229 7.48 4.91 -19.10
N ALA A 230 7.97 4.38 -20.22
CA ALA A 230 7.35 3.28 -20.93
C ALA A 230 7.23 2.03 -20.04
N LEU A 231 8.29 1.68 -19.30
CA LEU A 231 8.27 0.59 -18.33
C LEU A 231 7.32 0.85 -17.16
N PHE A 232 7.18 2.10 -16.73
CA PHE A 232 6.20 2.50 -15.72
C PHE A 232 4.77 2.30 -16.25
N LEU A 233 4.47 2.80 -17.45
CA LEU A 233 3.14 2.72 -18.06
C LEU A 233 2.74 1.29 -18.46
N SER A 234 3.69 0.44 -18.79
CA SER A 234 3.42 -0.97 -19.17
C SER A 234 2.95 -1.81 -17.98
N ARG A 235 3.25 -1.39 -16.74
CA ARG A 235 2.76 -2.08 -15.54
C ARG A 235 1.24 -1.88 -15.40
N PRO A 236 0.47 -2.92 -15.04
CA PRO A 236 -0.96 -2.76 -14.76
C PRO A 236 -1.19 -1.91 -13.50
N SER A 237 -0.27 -1.98 -12.53
CA SER A 237 -0.37 -1.30 -11.24
C SER A 237 0.88 -0.48 -10.89
N PRO A 238 1.18 0.59 -11.65
CA PRO A 238 2.43 1.33 -11.52
C PRO A 238 2.71 1.90 -10.12
N LEU A 239 1.72 2.53 -9.46
CA LEU A 239 1.95 3.16 -8.16
C LEU A 239 2.02 2.12 -7.04
N PHE A 240 1.21 1.06 -7.10
CA PHE A 240 1.33 -0.03 -6.15
C PHE A 240 2.64 -0.80 -6.32
N THR A 241 3.13 -0.98 -7.56
CA THR A 241 4.46 -1.57 -7.79
C THR A 241 5.56 -0.71 -7.18
N ALA A 242 5.45 0.62 -7.21
CA ALA A 242 6.39 1.50 -6.51
C ALA A 242 6.41 1.23 -4.99
N LEU A 243 5.25 1.02 -4.36
CA LEU A 243 5.18 0.62 -2.93
C LEU A 243 5.81 -0.75 -2.67
N VAL A 244 5.55 -1.73 -3.54
CA VAL A 244 6.15 -3.07 -3.44
C VAL A 244 7.67 -3.02 -3.57
N ASN A 245 8.18 -2.26 -4.55
CA ASN A 245 9.62 -2.03 -4.73
C ASN A 245 10.22 -1.36 -3.50
N SER A 246 9.54 -0.36 -2.93
CA SER A 246 9.95 0.31 -1.69
C SER A 246 10.13 -0.68 -0.54
N ALA A 247 9.16 -1.57 -0.34
CA ALA A 247 9.24 -2.62 0.67
C ALA A 247 10.40 -3.59 0.40
N GLY A 248 10.60 -3.95 -0.87
CA GLY A 248 11.75 -4.74 -1.30
C GLY A 248 13.10 -4.08 -1.02
N HIS A 249 13.22 -2.77 -1.27
CA HIS A 249 14.43 -1.98 -0.99
C HIS A 249 14.71 -1.89 0.51
N PHE A 250 13.68 -1.63 1.32
CA PHE A 250 13.77 -1.65 2.78
C PHE A 250 14.32 -3.01 3.27
N ILE A 251 13.69 -4.11 2.87
CA ILE A 251 14.11 -5.47 3.28
C ILE A 251 15.54 -5.78 2.80
N ALA A 252 15.87 -5.41 1.57
CA ALA A 252 17.20 -5.67 0.99
C ALA A 252 18.32 -4.89 1.69
N ARG A 253 18.00 -3.72 2.26
CA ARG A 253 18.94 -2.84 2.98
C ARG A 253 19.24 -3.33 4.39
N GLN A 254 18.35 -4.14 4.98
CA GLN A 254 18.52 -4.68 6.32
C GLN A 254 19.52 -5.83 6.36
N ARG A 255 20.29 -5.93 7.47
CA ARG A 255 21.28 -7.00 7.67
C ARG A 255 20.64 -8.38 7.69
N SER A 256 19.46 -8.49 8.31
CA SER A 256 18.65 -9.70 8.33
C SER A 256 17.37 -9.48 7.54
N ARG A 257 17.33 -10.01 6.32
CA ARG A 257 16.18 -9.89 5.41
C ARG A 257 14.94 -10.59 5.98
N GLU A 258 15.13 -11.75 6.61
CA GLU A 258 14.04 -12.52 7.22
C GLU A 258 13.41 -11.75 8.39
N LEU A 259 14.24 -11.16 9.26
CA LEU A 259 13.77 -10.36 10.39
C LEU A 259 13.01 -9.11 9.93
N ALA A 260 13.57 -8.38 8.95
CA ALA A 260 12.92 -7.21 8.37
C ALA A 260 11.56 -7.53 7.74
N SER A 261 11.47 -8.66 7.05
CA SER A 261 10.21 -9.16 6.49
C SER A 261 9.21 -9.53 7.59
N SER A 262 9.66 -10.15 8.68
CA SER A 262 8.81 -10.51 9.82
C SER A 262 8.23 -9.26 10.48
N HIS A 263 9.08 -8.29 10.86
CA HIS A 263 8.64 -7.06 11.54
C HIS A 263 7.68 -6.24 10.67
N LEU A 264 7.95 -6.13 9.37
CA LEU A 264 7.04 -5.46 8.45
C LEU A 264 5.69 -6.19 8.36
N THR A 265 5.70 -7.52 8.27
CA THR A 265 4.48 -8.33 8.24
C THR A 265 3.68 -8.18 9.54
N GLU A 266 4.35 -8.18 10.70
CA GLU A 266 3.74 -7.96 12.01
C GLU A 266 3.09 -6.58 12.12
N ALA A 267 3.77 -5.52 11.69
CA ALA A 267 3.21 -4.17 11.64
C ALA A 267 1.96 -4.11 10.75
N LEU A 268 2.02 -4.73 9.56
CA LEU A 268 0.88 -4.83 8.64
C LEU A 268 -0.31 -5.60 9.24
N ILE A 269 -0.07 -6.70 9.96
CA ILE A 269 -1.11 -7.46 10.67
C ILE A 269 -1.81 -6.58 11.71
N VAL A 270 -1.06 -5.80 12.48
CA VAL A 270 -1.65 -4.91 13.48
C VAL A 270 -2.52 -3.85 12.82
N ILE A 271 -2.03 -3.18 11.78
CA ILE A 271 -2.82 -2.18 11.02
C ILE A 271 -4.09 -2.84 10.44
N TYR A 272 -3.97 -4.03 9.85
CA TYR A 272 -5.11 -4.78 9.30
C TYR A 272 -6.18 -5.07 10.37
N ASN A 273 -5.78 -5.57 11.54
CA ASN A 273 -6.70 -5.91 12.62
C ASN A 273 -7.42 -4.67 13.18
N VAL A 274 -6.74 -3.53 13.23
CA VAL A 274 -7.33 -2.25 13.60
C VAL A 274 -8.40 -1.85 12.60
N LEU A 275 -8.10 -1.91 11.29
CA LEU A 275 -9.07 -1.59 10.24
C LEU A 275 -10.28 -2.53 10.29
N LYS A 276 -10.06 -3.83 10.49
CA LYS A 276 -11.14 -4.83 10.68
C LYS A 276 -12.02 -4.49 11.88
N LYS A 277 -11.42 -4.06 13.00
CA LYS A 277 -12.17 -3.65 14.19
C LYS A 277 -12.95 -2.34 13.97
N MET A 278 -12.36 -1.37 13.27
CA MET A 278 -13.04 -0.13 12.88
C MET A 278 -14.24 -0.42 11.99
N LEU A 279 -14.07 -1.26 10.97
CA LEU A 279 -15.13 -1.69 10.06
C LEU A 279 -16.28 -2.35 10.81
N SER A 280 -15.96 -3.25 11.74
CA SER A 280 -16.96 -3.94 12.57
C SER A 280 -17.80 -2.97 13.42
N ARG A 281 -17.19 -1.88 13.89
CA ARG A 281 -17.88 -0.87 14.71
C ARG A 281 -18.68 0.13 13.90
N LEU A 282 -18.24 0.46 12.69
CA LEU A 282 -19.04 1.24 11.76
C LEU A 282 -20.33 0.51 11.40
N CYS A 283 -20.29 -0.82 11.21
CA CYS A 283 -21.49 -1.61 10.94
C CYS A 283 -22.47 -1.69 12.14
N GLN A 284 -21.99 -1.57 13.38
CA GLN A 284 -22.84 -1.63 14.58
C GLN A 284 -23.56 -0.31 14.87
N LYS A 285 -22.97 0.81 14.45
CA LYS A 285 -23.56 2.14 14.63
C LYS A 285 -24.33 2.48 13.36
N GLN A 286 -25.62 2.12 13.30
CA GLN A 286 -26.53 2.69 12.31
C GLN A 286 -26.61 4.21 12.55
N GLN A 287 -25.71 4.97 11.91
CA GLN A 287 -25.68 6.42 11.95
C GLN A 287 -26.53 6.99 10.81
N LYS A 288 -27.24 8.08 11.12
CA LYS A 288 -28.26 8.76 10.31
C LYS A 288 -27.80 9.32 8.95
N ASP A 289 -26.52 9.20 8.60
CA ASP A 289 -25.95 9.64 7.31
C ASP A 289 -25.37 8.44 6.54
N ILE A 290 -26.16 7.89 5.63
CA ILE A 290 -25.86 6.67 4.88
C ILE A 290 -24.65 6.85 3.94
N SER A 291 -24.57 7.98 3.22
CA SER A 291 -23.57 8.23 2.18
C SER A 291 -22.13 8.30 2.70
N ASN A 292 -21.90 9.00 3.82
CA ASN A 292 -20.56 9.10 4.41
C ASN A 292 -20.13 7.77 5.06
N THR A 293 -21.12 7.00 5.55
CA THR A 293 -20.88 5.68 6.15
C THR A 293 -20.42 4.67 5.09
N ASP A 294 -20.98 4.71 3.89
CA ASP A 294 -20.59 3.82 2.79
C ASP A 294 -19.18 4.14 2.26
N TYR A 295 -18.85 5.43 2.06
CA TYR A 295 -17.48 5.84 1.70
C TYR A 295 -16.43 5.33 2.70
N HIS A 296 -16.68 5.51 4.01
CA HIS A 296 -15.77 5.02 5.04
C HIS A 296 -15.66 3.50 5.06
N ARG A 297 -16.75 2.78 4.79
CA ARG A 297 -16.76 1.33 4.72
C ARG A 297 -15.88 0.83 3.58
N GLU A 298 -16.06 1.39 2.39
CA GLU A 298 -15.26 1.05 1.21
C GLU A 298 -13.79 1.39 1.40
N PHE A 299 -13.49 2.56 1.98
CA PHE A 299 -12.11 2.95 2.29
C PHE A 299 -11.43 1.91 3.17
N LEU A 300 -12.10 1.45 4.25
CA LEU A 300 -11.53 0.44 5.14
C LEU A 300 -11.33 -0.90 4.44
N ILE A 301 -12.29 -1.34 3.62
CA ILE A 301 -12.19 -2.59 2.87
C ILE A 301 -11.05 -2.55 1.86
N ARG A 302 -10.92 -1.45 1.10
CA ARG A 302 -9.82 -1.25 0.14
C ARG A 302 -8.46 -1.12 0.84
N SER A 303 -8.42 -0.47 1.99
CA SER A 303 -7.23 -0.38 2.84
C SER A 303 -6.79 -1.77 3.34
N MET A 304 -7.73 -2.58 3.82
CA MET A 304 -7.46 -3.97 4.20
C MET A 304 -6.94 -4.79 3.02
N MET A 305 -7.57 -4.68 1.84
CA MET A 305 -7.12 -5.35 0.61
C MET A 305 -5.69 -4.93 0.23
N SER A 306 -5.37 -3.63 0.32
CA SER A 306 -4.05 -3.12 -0.05
C SER A 306 -2.93 -3.63 0.87
N ILE A 307 -3.23 -3.85 2.15
CA ILE A 307 -2.30 -4.50 3.10
C ILE A 307 -2.09 -5.97 2.74
N LEU A 308 -3.17 -6.69 2.42
CA LEU A 308 -3.09 -8.08 1.98
C LEU A 308 -2.24 -8.21 0.72
N LEU A 309 -2.50 -7.37 -0.29
CA LEU A 309 -1.70 -7.31 -1.51
C LEU A 309 -0.23 -7.04 -1.20
N LEU A 310 0.07 -6.02 -0.40
CA LEU A 310 1.46 -5.69 -0.07
C LEU A 310 2.16 -6.86 0.63
N SER A 311 1.47 -7.53 1.56
CA SER A 311 1.97 -8.71 2.27
C SER A 311 2.21 -9.89 1.34
N ASP A 312 1.35 -10.11 0.34
CA ASP A 312 1.51 -11.14 -0.68
C ASP A 312 2.77 -10.93 -1.53
N HIS A 313 3.18 -9.69 -1.74
CA HIS A 313 4.41 -9.38 -2.48
C HIS A 313 5.68 -9.47 -1.62
N ILE A 314 5.57 -9.16 -0.32
CA ILE A 314 6.69 -9.14 0.64
C ILE A 314 7.07 -10.57 1.09
N ASP A 315 6.09 -11.38 1.47
CA ASP A 315 6.34 -12.61 2.20
C ASP A 315 6.77 -13.74 1.25
N ARG A 316 8.09 -13.90 1.11
CA ARG A 316 8.70 -14.99 0.35
C ARG A 316 8.69 -16.32 1.11
N SER A 317 8.38 -16.32 2.41
CA SER A 317 8.56 -17.47 3.30
C SER A 317 7.29 -18.32 3.44
N CYS A 318 6.11 -17.70 3.34
CA CYS A 318 4.83 -18.39 3.53
C CYS A 318 4.19 -18.93 2.23
N GLY A 319 4.71 -18.57 1.05
CA GLY A 319 4.14 -18.97 -0.25
C GLY A 319 2.86 -18.21 -0.63
N GLY A 320 2.67 -17.02 -0.06
CA GLY A 320 1.56 -16.11 -0.38
C GLY A 320 0.41 -16.11 0.63
N ILE A 321 -0.43 -15.08 0.54
CA ILE A 321 -1.55 -14.88 1.50
C ILE A 321 -2.70 -15.89 1.34
N PHE A 322 -2.70 -16.65 0.26
CA PHE A 322 -3.81 -17.53 -0.14
C PHE A 322 -3.73 -18.95 0.43
N ILE A 323 -2.68 -19.26 1.20
CA ILE A 323 -2.50 -20.55 1.88
C ILE A 323 -2.77 -20.35 3.37
N PRO A 324 -3.98 -20.65 3.90
CA PRO A 324 -4.36 -20.27 5.26
C PRO A 324 -3.52 -20.91 6.37
N SER A 325 -2.91 -22.07 6.11
CA SER A 325 -2.02 -22.72 7.07
C SER A 325 -0.66 -22.05 7.22
N ARG A 326 -0.30 -21.16 6.30
CA ARG A 326 1.01 -20.49 6.24
C ARG A 326 0.89 -18.97 6.36
N SER A 327 -0.21 -18.39 5.88
CA SER A 327 -0.44 -16.95 5.95
C SER A 327 -0.83 -16.51 7.37
N PRO A 328 -0.31 -15.39 7.87
CA PRO A 328 -0.80 -14.79 9.10
C PRO A 328 -2.14 -14.07 8.93
N PHE A 329 -2.63 -13.94 7.70
CA PHE A 329 -3.91 -13.33 7.38
C PHE A 329 -4.97 -14.38 7.08
N ASP A 330 -6.16 -14.20 7.63
CA ASP A 330 -7.33 -15.00 7.25
C ASP A 330 -7.98 -14.41 5.99
N ILE A 331 -7.55 -14.94 4.84
CA ILE A 331 -8.06 -14.52 3.54
C ILE A 331 -9.52 -14.91 3.33
N ALA A 332 -9.99 -16.01 3.93
CA ALA A 332 -11.36 -16.46 3.79
C ALA A 332 -12.31 -15.49 4.52
N ASP A 333 -11.96 -15.12 5.76
CA ASP A 333 -12.66 -14.09 6.51
C ASP A 333 -12.68 -12.74 5.77
N PHE A 334 -11.59 -12.35 5.11
CA PHE A 334 -11.58 -11.13 4.30
C PHE A 334 -12.58 -11.20 3.13
N ILE A 335 -12.62 -12.31 2.39
CA ILE A 335 -13.55 -12.49 1.28
C ILE A 335 -14.99 -12.44 1.76
N ASP A 336 -15.29 -13.08 2.89
CA ASP A 336 -16.63 -13.04 3.49
C ASP A 336 -17.00 -11.62 3.94
N ILE A 337 -16.06 -10.87 4.54
CA ILE A 337 -16.25 -9.46 4.88
C ILE A 337 -16.61 -8.64 3.64
N VAL A 338 -15.89 -8.82 2.52
CA VAL A 338 -16.15 -8.10 1.27
C VAL A 338 -17.54 -8.46 0.72
N LYS A 339 -17.89 -9.75 0.69
CA LYS A 339 -19.19 -10.21 0.17
C LYS A 339 -20.38 -9.75 1.01
N ILE A 340 -20.22 -9.68 2.33
CA ILE A 340 -21.31 -9.32 3.26
C ILE A 340 -21.46 -7.80 3.39
N LYS A 341 -20.34 -7.06 3.38
CA LYS A 341 -20.34 -5.63 3.77
C LYS A 341 -20.28 -4.66 2.59
N SER A 342 -19.96 -5.12 1.39
CA SER A 342 -19.97 -4.31 0.17
C SER A 342 -21.21 -4.62 -0.69
N SER A 343 -21.60 -3.67 -1.55
CA SER A 343 -22.50 -3.95 -2.68
C SER A 343 -21.88 -4.98 -3.62
N THR A 344 -22.73 -5.68 -4.37
CA THR A 344 -22.31 -6.77 -5.27
C THR A 344 -21.26 -6.31 -6.30
N GLU A 345 -21.42 -5.12 -6.87
CA GLU A 345 -20.49 -4.58 -7.88
C GLU A 345 -19.14 -4.20 -7.26
N GLU A 346 -19.14 -3.55 -6.10
CA GLU A 346 -17.93 -3.18 -5.35
C GLU A 346 -17.19 -4.41 -4.84
N ALA A 347 -17.91 -5.46 -4.42
CA ALA A 347 -17.33 -6.75 -4.06
C ALA A 347 -16.62 -7.39 -5.25
N LYS A 348 -17.27 -7.41 -6.44
CA LYS A 348 -16.66 -7.92 -7.68
C LYS A 348 -15.39 -7.16 -8.03
N LYS A 349 -15.43 -5.82 -8.01
CA LYS A 349 -14.26 -4.98 -8.27
C LYS A 349 -13.14 -5.28 -7.28
N THR A 350 -13.42 -5.30 -5.99
CA THR A 350 -12.43 -5.55 -4.93
C THR A 350 -11.77 -6.92 -5.10
N LEU A 351 -12.56 -7.99 -5.27
CA LEU A 351 -12.02 -9.34 -5.44
C LEU A 351 -11.27 -9.52 -6.76
N ALA A 352 -11.72 -8.88 -7.84
CA ALA A 352 -11.01 -8.86 -9.12
C ALA A 352 -9.64 -8.17 -8.97
N THR A 353 -9.59 -6.99 -8.34
CA THR A 353 -8.34 -6.27 -8.08
C THR A 353 -7.37 -7.14 -7.27
N LEU A 354 -7.84 -7.76 -6.18
CA LEU A 354 -7.01 -8.65 -5.36
C LEU A 354 -6.47 -9.85 -6.17
N ARG A 355 -7.31 -10.43 -7.03
CA ARG A 355 -6.93 -11.54 -7.92
C ARG A 355 -5.86 -11.14 -8.93
N PHE A 356 -6.02 -10.00 -9.61
CA PHE A 356 -5.13 -9.60 -10.70
C PHE A 356 -3.83 -8.95 -10.22
N MET A 357 -3.86 -8.27 -9.07
CA MET A 357 -2.68 -7.60 -8.52
C MET A 357 -1.85 -8.48 -7.57
N SER A 358 -2.38 -9.62 -7.15
CA SER A 358 -1.64 -10.58 -6.34
C SER A 358 -0.51 -11.24 -7.12
N ARG A 359 0.58 -11.53 -6.41
CA ARG A 359 1.70 -12.31 -6.91
C ARG A 359 1.40 -13.81 -6.94
N HIS A 360 0.84 -14.35 -5.86
CA HIS A 360 0.70 -15.79 -5.67
C HIS A 360 -0.68 -16.34 -6.07
N PHE A 361 -1.67 -15.51 -6.44
CA PHE A 361 -3.01 -16.00 -6.80
C PHE A 361 -3.01 -17.02 -7.97
N SER A 362 -2.01 -16.97 -8.84
CA SER A 362 -1.88 -17.92 -9.96
C SER A 362 -1.20 -19.24 -9.57
N ASP A 363 -0.78 -19.41 -8.32
CA ASP A 363 0.01 -20.56 -7.89
C ASP A 363 -0.84 -21.81 -7.69
N LYS A 364 -0.31 -22.96 -8.13
CA LYS A 364 -1.01 -24.26 -8.05
C LYS A 364 -1.25 -24.72 -6.62
N GLU A 365 -0.51 -24.18 -5.64
CA GLU A 365 -0.64 -24.53 -4.21
C GLU A 365 -1.90 -23.95 -3.55
N ILE A 366 -2.59 -23.00 -4.19
CA ILE A 366 -3.79 -22.38 -3.61
C ILE A 366 -4.93 -23.41 -3.52
N PRO A 367 -5.52 -23.60 -2.33
CA PRO A 367 -6.66 -24.50 -2.16
C PRO A 367 -7.82 -24.15 -3.09
N ILE A 368 -8.41 -25.17 -3.71
CA ILE A 368 -9.53 -25.01 -4.66
C ILE A 368 -10.71 -24.25 -4.03
N TYR A 369 -10.99 -24.48 -2.76
CA TYR A 369 -12.09 -23.81 -2.06
C TYR A 369 -11.86 -22.29 -1.96
N ILE A 370 -10.63 -21.83 -1.73
CA ILE A 370 -10.28 -20.40 -1.74
C ILE A 370 -10.53 -19.80 -3.12
N ARG A 371 -10.14 -20.51 -4.20
CA ARG A 371 -10.41 -20.04 -5.57
C ARG A 371 -11.91 -19.88 -5.85
N LYS A 372 -12.72 -20.85 -5.41
CA LYS A 372 -14.19 -20.78 -5.53
C LYS A 372 -14.80 -19.62 -4.74
N MET A 373 -14.19 -19.23 -3.61
CA MET A 373 -14.67 -18.06 -2.85
C MET A 373 -14.55 -16.74 -3.62
N PHE A 374 -13.70 -16.65 -4.65
CA PHE A 374 -13.62 -15.47 -5.53
C PHE A 374 -14.73 -15.40 -6.58
N GLU A 375 -15.50 -16.48 -6.76
CA GLU A 375 -16.67 -16.49 -7.62
C GLU A 375 -17.81 -15.77 -6.87
N ILE A 376 -18.31 -14.69 -7.47
CA ILE A 376 -19.49 -13.95 -7.02
C ILE A 376 -20.58 -14.24 -8.05
N ASN A 377 -21.60 -15.01 -7.63
CA ASN A 377 -22.79 -15.29 -8.44
C ASN A 377 -23.71 -14.07 -8.50
#